data_AF-A0A1X0QCR0-F1
#
_entry.id   AF-A0A1X0QCR0-F1
#
_cell.length_a   1.000
_cell.length_b   1.000
_cell.length_c   1.000
_cell.angle_alpha   90.00
_cell.angle_beta   90.00
_cell.angle_gamma   90.00
#
_symmetry.space_group_name_H-M   'P 1'
#
loop_
_entity.id
_entity.type
_entity.pdbx_description
1 polymer ?
#
loop_
_entity_poly.entity_id
_entity_poly.type
_entity_poly.pdbx_seq_one_letter_code
_entity_poly.pdbx_strand_id
1 'polypeptide(L)'
;MFIKETNKYYLLEAPMGLAIFNNNRLFSMRKYSSVDNAFKNITGIKNLNFSDEIRLFFVEYKKAVKDYDFLIVNDKDLKEYLEREINIRAEVDISAIKKIKNEFFSVFTPSLSLYNQYVVLLSKKLYSNNELINLSNIYETLDTTINTRCMRIREWYAMHFPELSSFISSNNEFLNFLIKINKIDGGDSLTDNQKINELILNTVGSKEFTNDDINKIVNDAREILSTIEYKSRIKNLLNKKTKEILPNTYDLLEDSNLIIKFLKKTNGSLNELSLMPSSTLQILGAEKSYNKNISNKDNKPPKHGFIYSTSYVQNCNNKGRISRMLANKISICLKIDVSILFDG
;
A
#
# COMPACT_ATOMS: atom_id res chain seq x y z
N MET A 1 26.71 -31.62 39.18
CA MET A 1 25.71 -31.06 38.25
C MET A 1 26.15 -29.63 37.94
N PHE A 2 26.96 -29.44 36.90
CA PHE A 2 27.45 -28.09 36.54
C PHE A 2 26.27 -27.30 35.96
N ILE A 3 25.80 -26.30 36.70
CA ILE A 3 24.87 -25.30 36.18
C ILE A 3 25.64 -24.57 35.08
N LYS A 4 25.38 -24.89 33.81
CA LYS A 4 25.96 -24.15 32.70
C LYS A 4 25.40 -22.73 32.76
N GLU A 5 26.23 -21.75 33.08
CA GLU A 5 25.85 -20.33 32.98
C GLU A 5 25.44 -20.05 31.53
N THR A 6 24.16 -19.72 31.34
CA THR A 6 23.63 -19.31 30.04
C THR A 6 23.91 -17.82 29.86
N ASN A 7 24.67 -17.47 28.83
CA ASN A 7 24.92 -16.06 28.53
C ASN A 7 23.75 -15.48 27.74
N LYS A 8 23.40 -14.23 28.06
CA LYS A 8 22.37 -13.45 27.37
C LYS A 8 23.02 -12.41 26.48
N TYR A 9 22.71 -12.47 25.20
CA TYR A 9 23.13 -11.50 24.21
C TYR A 9 21.93 -10.62 23.83
N TYR A 10 22.17 -9.36 23.49
CA TYR A 10 21.13 -8.39 23.19
C TYR A 10 21.35 -7.84 21.79
N LEU A 11 20.37 -8.03 20.91
CA LEU A 11 20.37 -7.46 19.57
C LEU A 11 19.81 -6.03 19.64
N LEU A 12 20.63 -5.07 19.25
CA LEU A 12 20.25 -3.67 19.07
C LEU A 12 20.13 -3.36 17.58
N GLU A 13 18.90 -3.06 17.16
CA GLU A 13 18.59 -2.58 15.82
C GLU A 13 18.64 -1.06 15.77
N ALA A 14 19.43 -0.51 14.86
CA ALA A 14 19.58 0.93 14.72
C ALA A 14 19.56 1.39 13.26
N PRO A 15 19.26 2.69 13.02
CA PRO A 15 19.24 3.25 11.67
C PRO A 15 20.56 3.07 10.91
N MET A 16 21.69 3.03 11.62
CA MET A 16 23.03 2.96 11.05
C MET A 16 23.62 1.55 11.03
N GLY A 17 22.95 0.55 11.62
CA GLY A 17 23.45 -0.82 11.64
C GLY A 17 22.81 -1.70 12.71
N LEU A 18 23.39 -2.89 12.86
CA LEU A 18 23.03 -3.88 13.88
C LEU A 18 24.20 -4.06 14.84
N ALA A 19 23.92 -4.17 16.13
CA ALA A 19 24.93 -4.52 17.13
C ALA A 19 24.40 -5.60 18.08
N ILE A 20 25.29 -6.46 18.52
CA ILE A 20 25.03 -7.47 19.55
C ILE A 20 25.90 -7.14 20.76
N PHE A 21 25.27 -7.07 21.92
CA PHE A 21 25.93 -6.83 23.20
C PHE A 21 25.83 -8.06 24.11
N ASN A 22 26.83 -8.27 24.94
CA ASN A 22 26.79 -9.21 26.06
C ASN A 22 27.15 -8.45 27.33
N ASN A 23 26.24 -8.38 28.30
CA ASN A 23 26.44 -7.67 29.58
C ASN A 23 27.09 -6.27 29.40
N ASN A 24 26.49 -5.43 28.55
CA ASN A 24 26.95 -4.07 28.21
C ASN A 24 28.32 -3.97 27.52
N ARG A 25 28.88 -5.09 27.05
CA ARG A 25 30.07 -5.09 26.20
C ARG A 25 29.66 -5.40 24.77
N LEU A 26 30.21 -4.63 23.83
CA LEU A 26 30.02 -4.88 22.41
C LEU A 26 30.62 -6.24 22.04
N PHE A 27 29.80 -7.14 21.50
CA PHE A 27 30.24 -8.44 21.04
C PHE A 27 30.50 -8.44 19.53
N SER A 28 29.53 -7.95 18.76
CA SER A 28 29.65 -7.83 17.31
C SER A 28 28.86 -6.63 16.82
N MET A 29 29.33 -6.00 15.75
CA MET A 29 28.68 -4.84 15.14
C MET A 29 28.79 -4.91 13.62
N ARG A 30 27.71 -4.54 12.94
CA ARG A 30 27.69 -4.33 11.51
C ARG A 30 27.07 -2.97 11.19
N LYS A 31 27.87 -2.08 10.61
CA LYS A 31 27.39 -0.78 10.11
C LYS A 31 26.86 -0.93 8.69
N TYR A 32 25.80 -0.21 8.37
CA TYR A 32 25.32 -0.10 7.00
C TYR A 32 26.26 0.80 6.19
N SER A 33 26.58 0.37 4.98
CA SER A 33 27.53 1.07 4.10
C SER A 33 26.98 2.38 3.54
N SER A 34 25.67 2.50 3.36
CA SER A 34 25.00 3.69 2.83
C SER A 34 23.56 3.80 3.35
N VAL A 35 22.96 4.98 3.19
CA VAL A 35 21.53 5.23 3.50
C VAL A 35 20.63 4.27 2.70
N ASP A 36 21.02 3.93 1.47
CA ASP A 36 20.32 2.95 0.63
C ASP A 36 20.40 1.53 1.19
N ASN A 37 21.59 1.12 1.63
CA ASN A 37 21.75 -0.19 2.25
C ASN A 37 20.96 -0.26 3.57
N ALA A 38 21.00 0.79 4.38
CA ALA A 38 20.21 0.88 5.61
C ALA A 38 18.70 0.82 5.34
N PHE A 39 18.21 1.52 4.31
CA PHE A 39 16.81 1.47 3.91
C PHE A 39 16.39 0.03 3.56
N LYS A 40 17.13 -0.63 2.65
CA LYS A 40 16.85 -2.03 2.23
C LYS A 40 16.88 -3.00 3.40
N ASN A 41 17.84 -2.85 4.30
CA ASN A 41 18.02 -3.74 5.44
C ASN A 41 16.90 -3.54 6.48
N ILE A 42 16.50 -2.31 6.78
CA ILE A 42 15.42 -2.01 7.73
C ILE A 42 14.05 -2.44 7.18
N THR A 43 13.77 -2.20 5.90
CA THR A 43 12.53 -2.69 5.26
C THR A 43 12.53 -4.21 5.17
N GLY A 44 13.68 -4.81 4.86
CA GLY A 44 13.88 -6.26 4.83
C GLY A 44 13.62 -6.92 6.18
N ILE A 45 14.15 -6.36 7.28
CA ILE A 45 13.90 -6.84 8.64
C ILE A 45 12.39 -6.82 8.97
N LYS A 46 11.70 -5.71 8.68
CA LYS A 46 10.25 -5.58 8.92
C LYS A 46 9.41 -6.57 8.11
N ASN A 47 9.82 -6.85 6.87
CA ASN A 47 9.11 -7.74 5.96
C ASN A 47 9.59 -9.21 6.06
N LEU A 48 10.49 -9.53 6.99
CA LEU A 48 11.16 -10.83 7.14
C LEU A 48 11.95 -11.29 5.90
N ASN A 49 12.32 -10.36 5.03
CA ASN A 49 13.16 -10.62 3.85
C ASN A 49 14.57 -10.06 4.10
N PHE A 50 15.37 -10.85 4.82
CA PHE A 50 16.72 -10.44 5.23
C PHE A 50 17.69 -10.51 4.06
N SER A 51 18.50 -9.46 3.91
CA SER A 51 19.63 -9.45 2.98
C SER A 51 20.69 -10.47 3.37
N ASP A 52 21.49 -10.91 2.41
CA ASP A 52 22.59 -11.86 2.66
C ASP A 52 23.61 -11.30 3.67
N GLU A 53 23.79 -9.97 3.72
CA GLU A 53 24.62 -9.30 4.71
C GLU A 53 24.12 -9.53 6.14
N ILE A 54 22.81 -9.39 6.37
CA ILE A 54 22.23 -9.62 7.71
C ILE A 54 22.28 -11.10 8.07
N ARG A 55 22.03 -12.00 7.10
CA ARG A 55 22.13 -13.44 7.32
C ARG A 55 23.54 -13.86 7.71
N LEU A 56 24.56 -13.36 7.01
CA LEU A 56 25.96 -13.61 7.35
C LEU A 56 26.30 -13.13 8.76
N PHE A 57 25.77 -11.97 9.18
CA PHE A 57 25.97 -11.45 10.53
C PHE A 57 25.44 -12.40 11.62
N PHE A 58 24.25 -12.96 11.43
CA PHE A 58 23.68 -13.93 12.38
C PHE A 58 24.38 -15.29 12.33
N VAL A 59 24.86 -15.72 11.16
CA VAL A 59 25.65 -16.96 11.03
C VAL A 59 27.00 -16.82 11.74
N GLU A 60 27.67 -15.67 11.62
CA GLU A 60 28.91 -15.36 12.34
C GLU A 60 28.68 -15.34 13.86
N TYR A 61 27.59 -14.71 14.32
CA TYR A 61 27.18 -14.76 15.72
C TYR A 61 27.00 -16.21 16.20
N LYS A 62 26.27 -17.04 15.43
CA LYS A 62 26.04 -18.45 15.79
C LYS A 62 27.34 -19.24 15.91
N LYS A 63 28.32 -19.01 15.04
CA LYS A 63 29.63 -19.69 15.12
C LYS A 63 30.44 -19.28 16.35
N ALA A 64 30.27 -18.04 16.82
CA ALA A 64 31.03 -17.48 17.92
C ALA A 64 30.40 -17.76 19.30
N VAL A 65 29.13 -18.18 19.34
CA VAL A 65 28.34 -18.34 20.56
C VAL A 65 27.96 -19.81 20.77
N LYS A 66 27.76 -20.20 22.03
CA LYS A 66 27.44 -21.59 22.38
C LYS A 66 25.95 -21.87 22.15
N ASP A 67 25.60 -23.11 21.80
CA ASP A 67 24.22 -23.52 21.45
C ASP A 67 23.15 -23.32 22.55
N TYR A 68 23.58 -23.07 23.80
CA TYR A 68 22.71 -22.86 24.95
C TYR A 68 22.53 -21.39 25.35
N ASP A 69 23.20 -20.46 24.67
CA ASP A 69 23.06 -19.03 24.93
C ASP A 69 21.81 -18.46 24.23
N PHE A 70 21.27 -17.36 24.78
CA PHE A 70 20.02 -16.74 24.28
C PHE A 70 20.30 -15.38 23.64
N LEU A 71 19.68 -15.12 22.49
CA LEU A 71 19.64 -13.80 21.88
C LEU A 71 18.32 -13.08 22.19
N ILE A 72 18.41 -11.92 22.80
CA ILE A 72 17.27 -11.08 23.16
C ILE A 72 17.00 -10.11 22.02
N VAL A 73 15.76 -10.14 21.51
CA VAL A 73 15.30 -9.36 20.35
C VAL A 73 14.06 -8.53 20.69
N ASN A 74 13.79 -7.49 19.88
CA ASN A 74 12.63 -6.60 20.10
C ASN A 74 11.32 -7.17 19.54
N ASP A 75 11.40 -7.85 18.39
CA ASP A 75 10.23 -8.24 17.61
C ASP A 75 10.00 -9.76 17.64
N LYS A 76 8.72 -10.15 17.78
CA LYS A 76 8.29 -11.55 17.83
C LYS A 76 8.52 -12.26 16.48
N ASP A 77 8.26 -11.58 15.38
CA ASP A 77 8.41 -12.15 14.04
C ASP A 77 9.89 -12.42 13.73
N LEU A 78 10.78 -11.53 14.18
CA LEU A 78 12.22 -11.70 14.06
C LEU A 78 12.72 -12.88 14.90
N LYS A 79 12.17 -13.08 16.11
CA LYS A 79 12.41 -14.29 16.91
C LYS A 79 12.04 -15.55 16.13
N GLU A 80 10.82 -15.62 15.58
CA GLU A 80 10.36 -16.81 14.85
C GLU A 80 11.24 -17.12 13.64
N TYR A 81 11.69 -16.09 12.92
CA TYR A 81 12.63 -16.25 11.81
C TYR A 81 13.98 -16.81 12.26
N LEU A 82 14.58 -16.24 13.31
CA LEU A 82 15.89 -16.67 13.80
C LEU A 82 15.88 -18.11 14.32
N GLU A 83 14.79 -18.54 14.96
CA GLU A 83 14.63 -19.90 15.46
C GLU A 83 14.44 -20.91 14.31
N ARG A 84 13.66 -20.57 13.28
CA ARG A 84 13.35 -21.49 12.17
C ARG A 84 14.48 -21.60 11.14
N GLU A 85 15.03 -20.47 10.70
CA GLU A 85 15.94 -20.42 9.55
C GLU A 85 17.41 -20.52 9.96
N ILE A 86 17.79 -19.85 11.06
CA ILE A 86 19.19 -19.78 11.51
C ILE A 86 19.45 -20.71 12.70
N ASN A 87 18.39 -21.22 13.34
CA ASN A 87 18.44 -22.09 14.52
C ASN A 87 19.27 -21.43 15.65
N ILE A 88 18.89 -20.20 16.00
CA ILE A 88 19.38 -19.44 17.15
C ILE A 88 18.24 -19.37 18.18
N ARG A 89 18.55 -19.64 19.45
CA ARG A 89 17.57 -19.50 20.55
C ARG A 89 17.34 -18.03 20.87
N ALA A 90 16.10 -17.55 20.75
CA ALA A 90 15.79 -16.15 20.98
C ALA A 90 14.65 -15.91 21.99
N GLU A 91 14.77 -14.84 22.77
CA GLU A 91 13.75 -14.36 23.70
C GLU A 91 13.37 -12.93 23.36
N VAL A 92 12.11 -12.55 23.61
CA VAL A 92 11.65 -11.17 23.38
C VAL A 92 11.64 -10.43 24.71
N ASP A 93 12.48 -9.41 24.84
CA ASP A 93 12.48 -8.51 26.02
C ASP A 93 12.84 -7.07 25.62
N ILE A 94 11.80 -6.28 25.42
CA ILE A 94 11.89 -4.86 25.02
C ILE A 94 12.50 -4.01 26.16
N SER A 95 12.28 -4.38 27.42
CA SER A 95 12.69 -3.59 28.57
C SER A 95 14.20 -3.65 28.77
N ALA A 96 14.80 -4.82 28.56
CA ALA A 96 16.24 -5.00 28.64
C ALA A 96 16.96 -4.29 27.49
N ILE A 97 16.42 -4.34 26.27
CA ILE A 97 17.00 -3.65 25.11
C ILE A 97 16.95 -2.12 25.28
N LYS A 98 15.88 -1.57 25.89
CA LYS A 98 15.81 -0.13 26.21
C LYS A 98 16.94 0.35 27.12
N LYS A 99 17.41 -0.48 28.06
CA LYS A 99 18.54 -0.13 28.95
C LYS A 99 19.86 0.00 28.17
N ILE A 100 20.06 -0.88 27.17
CA ILE A 100 21.26 -0.92 26.32
C ILE A 100 21.22 0.16 25.24
N LYS A 101 20.03 0.66 24.90
CA LYS A 101 19.85 1.71 23.87
C LYS A 101 20.61 3.01 24.19
N ASN A 102 20.93 3.29 25.44
CA ASN A 102 21.77 4.44 25.81
C ASN A 102 23.24 4.28 25.39
N GLU A 103 23.74 3.04 25.28
CA GLU A 103 25.09 2.72 24.80
C GLU A 103 25.19 2.78 23.26
N PHE A 104 24.08 3.03 22.57
CA PHE A 104 24.04 3.18 21.12
C PHE A 104 24.98 4.27 20.61
N PHE A 105 24.96 5.44 21.27
CA PHE A 105 25.70 6.62 20.81
C PHE A 105 27.20 6.42 20.84
N SER A 106 27.74 5.68 21.81
CA SER A 106 29.18 5.43 21.89
C SER A 106 29.69 4.47 20.81
N VAL A 107 28.82 3.62 20.26
CA VAL A 107 29.21 2.53 19.35
C VAL A 107 29.11 2.91 17.88
N PHE A 108 28.04 3.59 17.46
CA PHE A 108 27.78 3.81 16.04
C PHE A 108 28.29 5.15 15.51
N THR A 109 28.28 6.23 16.29
CA THR A 109 28.59 7.58 15.81
C THR A 109 29.41 8.41 16.79
N PRO A 110 30.45 9.12 16.32
CA PRO A 110 31.16 10.08 17.16
C PRO A 110 30.37 11.38 17.43
N SER A 111 29.33 11.71 16.64
CA SER A 111 28.54 12.94 16.82
C SER A 111 27.03 12.77 16.59
N LEU A 112 26.24 13.41 17.44
CA LEU A 112 24.76 13.41 17.40
C LEU A 112 24.20 14.08 16.12
N SER A 113 24.92 15.07 15.58
CA SER A 113 24.52 15.79 14.37
C SER A 113 24.49 14.89 13.13
N LEU A 114 25.51 14.05 12.95
CA LEU A 114 25.61 13.12 11.83
C LEU A 114 24.48 12.07 11.90
N TYR A 115 24.20 11.58 13.11
CA TYR A 115 23.08 10.67 13.36
C TYR A 115 21.74 11.29 12.99
N ASN A 116 21.47 12.52 13.41
CA ASN A 116 20.22 13.20 13.10
C ASN A 116 20.07 13.44 11.59
N GLN A 117 21.13 13.86 10.90
CA GLN A 117 21.12 14.00 9.44
C GLN A 117 20.84 12.65 8.75
N TYR A 118 21.49 11.59 9.22
CA TYR A 118 21.28 10.24 8.70
C TYR A 118 19.84 9.76 8.89
N VAL A 119 19.27 9.95 10.08
CA VAL A 119 17.87 9.60 10.39
C VAL A 119 16.90 10.40 9.54
N VAL A 120 17.15 11.69 9.31
CA VAL A 120 16.31 12.53 8.43
C VAL A 120 16.39 12.08 6.97
N LEU A 121 17.57 11.74 6.47
CA LEU A 121 17.74 11.22 5.11
C LEU A 121 17.05 9.86 4.95
N LEU A 122 17.21 8.97 5.94
CA LEU A 122 16.55 7.67 5.96
C LEU A 122 15.02 7.82 6.04
N SER A 123 14.51 8.73 6.88
CA SER A 123 13.08 8.97 7.00
C SER A 123 12.50 9.55 5.72
N LYS A 124 13.17 10.53 5.09
CA LYS A 124 12.78 11.02 3.77
C LYS A 124 12.68 9.89 2.75
N LYS A 125 13.64 8.95 2.73
CA LYS A 125 13.63 7.80 1.81
C LYS A 125 12.52 6.79 2.13
N LEU A 126 12.21 6.60 3.42
CA LEU A 126 11.08 5.79 3.89
C LEU A 126 9.72 6.39 3.53
N TYR A 127 9.60 7.72 3.49
CA TYR A 127 8.32 8.40 3.26
C TYR A 127 8.13 8.91 1.83
N SER A 128 9.18 9.24 1.07
CA SER A 128 9.09 9.80 -0.29
C SER A 128 8.43 8.83 -1.28
N ASN A 129 8.66 7.53 -1.09
CA ASN A 129 8.13 6.49 -1.95
C ASN A 129 6.67 6.09 -1.63
N ASN A 130 6.10 6.64 -0.54
CA ASN A 130 4.74 6.35 -0.10
C ASN A 130 3.71 7.38 -0.53
N GLU A 131 4.11 8.52 -1.10
CA GLU A 131 3.17 9.59 -1.50
C GLU A 131 2.18 9.09 -2.56
N LEU A 132 2.66 8.42 -3.62
CA LEU A 132 1.80 7.85 -4.66
C LEU A 132 0.84 6.78 -4.11
N ILE A 133 1.32 5.94 -3.20
CA ILE A 133 0.50 4.90 -2.56
C ILE A 133 -0.57 5.55 -1.69
N ASN A 134 -0.20 6.56 -0.90
CA ASN A 134 -1.13 7.28 -0.03
C ASN A 134 -2.20 8.00 -0.83
N LEU A 135 -1.84 8.70 -1.91
CA LEU A 135 -2.79 9.34 -2.82
C LEU A 135 -3.75 8.31 -3.43
N SER A 136 -3.25 7.14 -3.83
CA SER A 136 -4.10 6.04 -4.32
C SER A 136 -5.03 5.49 -3.26
N ASN A 137 -4.57 5.32 -2.02
CA ASN A 137 -5.40 4.86 -0.91
C ASN A 137 -6.49 5.88 -0.57
N ILE A 138 -6.18 7.18 -0.61
CA ILE A 138 -7.17 8.26 -0.47
C ILE A 138 -8.21 8.16 -1.60
N TYR A 139 -7.78 8.01 -2.85
CA TYR A 139 -8.68 7.87 -3.99
C TYR A 139 -9.62 6.65 -3.86
N GLU A 140 -9.09 5.48 -3.49
CA GLU A 140 -9.88 4.26 -3.26
C GLU A 140 -10.86 4.41 -2.10
N THR A 141 -10.43 5.09 -1.03
CA THR A 141 -11.28 5.37 0.14
C THR A 141 -12.42 6.32 -0.25
N LEU A 142 -12.13 7.39 -0.99
CA LEU A 142 -13.16 8.30 -1.51
C LEU A 142 -14.18 7.56 -2.38
N ASP A 143 -13.74 6.62 -3.22
CA ASP A 143 -14.65 5.84 -4.07
C ASP A 143 -15.61 4.98 -3.23
N THR A 144 -15.07 4.24 -2.26
CA THR A 144 -15.88 3.41 -1.37
C THR A 144 -16.81 4.25 -0.50
N THR A 145 -16.35 5.39 0.01
CA THR A 145 -17.17 6.35 0.77
C THR A 145 -18.30 6.91 -0.08
N ILE A 146 -18.03 7.37 -1.32
CA ILE A 146 -19.06 7.90 -2.23
C ILE A 146 -20.12 6.83 -2.49
N ASN A 147 -19.71 5.61 -2.87
CA ASN A 147 -20.65 4.54 -3.18
C ASN A 147 -21.50 4.15 -1.97
N THR A 148 -20.89 4.06 -0.79
CA THR A 148 -21.60 3.74 0.46
C THR A 148 -22.59 4.84 0.83
N ARG A 149 -22.18 6.11 0.80
CA ARG A 149 -23.08 7.24 1.09
C ARG A 149 -24.23 7.32 0.08
N CYS A 150 -23.95 7.14 -1.22
CA CYS A 150 -24.98 7.10 -2.26
C CYS A 150 -26.02 6.00 -1.98
N MET A 151 -25.59 4.79 -1.63
CA MET A 151 -26.52 3.71 -1.28
C MET A 151 -27.38 4.08 -0.07
N ARG A 152 -26.78 4.67 0.97
CA ARG A 152 -27.52 5.11 2.17
C ARG A 152 -28.54 6.21 1.90
N ILE A 153 -28.19 7.22 1.10
CA ILE A 153 -29.14 8.26 0.68
C ILE A 153 -30.28 7.63 -0.13
N ARG A 154 -29.98 6.70 -1.05
CA ARG A 154 -31.01 6.01 -1.84
C ARG A 154 -31.97 5.22 -0.97
N GLU A 155 -31.46 4.46 0.00
CA GLU A 155 -32.28 3.73 0.97
C GLU A 155 -33.15 4.70 1.81
N TRP A 156 -32.56 5.80 2.28
CA TRP A 156 -33.26 6.76 3.13
C TRP A 156 -34.37 7.48 2.37
N TYR A 157 -34.09 7.94 1.14
CA TYR A 157 -35.10 8.61 0.31
C TYR A 157 -36.15 7.63 -0.25
N ALA A 158 -35.80 6.35 -0.47
CA ALA A 158 -36.76 5.33 -0.87
C ALA A 158 -37.86 5.08 0.18
N MET A 159 -37.62 5.42 1.46
CA MET A 159 -38.68 5.40 2.48
C MET A 159 -39.76 6.47 2.24
N HIS A 160 -39.39 7.56 1.56
CA HIS A 160 -40.30 8.63 1.16
C HIS A 160 -40.93 8.35 -0.22
N PHE A 161 -40.08 8.04 -1.21
CA PHE A 161 -40.47 7.85 -2.60
C PHE A 161 -39.77 6.60 -3.18
N PRO A 162 -40.32 5.39 -2.92
CA PRO A 162 -39.66 4.12 -3.23
C PRO A 162 -39.43 3.89 -4.73
N GLU A 163 -40.32 4.42 -5.56
CA GLU A 163 -40.32 4.27 -7.02
C GLU A 163 -39.15 5.00 -7.70
N LEU A 164 -38.53 5.99 -7.05
CA LEU A 164 -37.39 6.69 -7.63
C LEU A 164 -36.16 5.80 -7.78
N SER A 165 -35.98 4.90 -6.82
CA SER A 165 -34.78 4.06 -6.74
C SER A 165 -34.70 3.08 -7.92
N SER A 166 -35.84 2.66 -8.48
CA SER A 166 -35.96 1.79 -9.64
C SER A 166 -35.86 2.54 -10.97
N PHE A 167 -36.27 3.82 -11.01
CA PHE A 167 -36.23 4.64 -12.22
C PHE A 167 -34.83 5.16 -12.57
N ILE A 168 -34.02 5.56 -11.60
CA ILE A 168 -32.71 6.17 -11.85
C ILE A 168 -31.60 5.19 -11.49
N SER A 169 -30.90 4.62 -12.47
CA SER A 169 -29.81 3.67 -12.18
C SER A 169 -28.53 4.37 -11.70
N SER A 170 -28.18 5.51 -12.31
CA SER A 170 -26.92 6.22 -12.05
C SER A 170 -26.94 7.00 -10.74
N ASN A 171 -25.91 6.80 -9.90
CA ASN A 171 -25.77 7.52 -8.63
C ASN A 171 -25.67 9.05 -8.82
N ASN A 172 -24.96 9.51 -9.84
CA ASN A 172 -24.82 10.95 -10.10
C ASN A 172 -26.14 11.60 -10.52
N GLU A 173 -26.92 10.92 -11.37
CA GLU A 173 -28.23 11.40 -11.79
C GLU A 173 -29.19 11.46 -10.62
N PHE A 174 -29.15 10.45 -9.74
CA PHE A 174 -29.98 10.40 -8.54
C PHE A 174 -29.68 11.56 -7.58
N LEU A 175 -28.40 11.86 -7.31
CA LEU A 175 -28.01 12.99 -6.46
C LEU A 175 -28.44 14.33 -7.06
N ASN A 176 -28.24 14.52 -8.37
CA ASN A 176 -28.68 15.73 -9.07
C ASN A 176 -30.20 15.90 -9.06
N PHE A 177 -30.93 14.79 -9.14
CA PHE A 177 -32.38 14.78 -9.08
C PHE A 177 -32.90 15.20 -7.70
N LEU A 178 -32.33 14.67 -6.61
CA LEU A 178 -32.68 15.08 -5.24
C LEU A 178 -32.50 16.58 -5.02
N ILE A 179 -31.41 17.15 -5.53
CA ILE A 179 -31.14 18.59 -5.44
C ILE A 179 -32.14 19.40 -6.25
N LYS A 180 -32.59 18.89 -7.40
CA LYS A 180 -33.63 19.53 -8.21
C LYS A 180 -34.95 19.54 -7.46
N ILE A 181 -35.43 18.39 -6.97
CA ILE A 181 -36.71 18.27 -6.22
C ILE A 181 -36.83 19.32 -5.12
N ASN A 182 -35.80 19.49 -4.29
CA ASN A 182 -35.84 20.46 -3.20
C ASN A 182 -35.97 21.92 -3.66
N LYS A 183 -35.64 22.23 -4.93
CA LYS A 183 -35.88 23.57 -5.50
C LYS A 183 -37.32 23.75 -5.98
N ILE A 184 -38.02 22.68 -6.32
CA ILE A 184 -39.40 22.71 -6.86
C ILE A 184 -40.45 22.91 -5.76
N ASP A 185 -40.21 22.38 -4.55
CA ASP A 185 -41.04 22.70 -3.37
C ASP A 185 -40.99 24.20 -2.99
N GLY A 186 -40.05 24.96 -3.58
CA GLY A 186 -39.93 26.41 -3.50
C GLY A 186 -40.64 27.20 -4.60
N GLY A 187 -41.32 26.55 -5.56
CA GLY A 187 -42.26 27.22 -6.49
C GLY A 187 -41.95 27.20 -7.99
N ASP A 188 -40.98 26.42 -8.49
CA ASP A 188 -40.73 26.33 -9.95
C ASP A 188 -40.94 24.91 -10.49
N SER A 189 -41.79 24.78 -11.51
CA SER A 189 -42.24 23.51 -12.10
C SER A 189 -41.12 22.74 -12.81
N LEU A 190 -41.07 21.42 -12.63
CA LEU A 190 -40.24 20.50 -13.42
C LEU A 190 -40.66 20.53 -14.90
N THR A 191 -39.93 21.25 -15.75
CA THR A 191 -40.27 21.35 -17.18
C THR A 191 -39.93 20.12 -18.01
N ASP A 192 -39.13 19.15 -17.54
CA ASP A 192 -38.55 18.16 -18.49
C ASP A 192 -38.94 16.69 -18.29
N ASN A 193 -39.75 16.31 -17.30
CA ASN A 193 -40.18 14.90 -17.17
C ASN A 193 -41.60 14.77 -16.62
N GLN A 194 -42.61 14.88 -17.51
CA GLN A 194 -44.04 14.71 -17.18
C GLN A 194 -44.32 13.41 -16.41
N LYS A 195 -43.60 12.32 -16.72
CA LYS A 195 -43.72 11.02 -16.03
C LYS A 195 -43.33 11.07 -14.54
N ILE A 196 -42.36 11.91 -14.18
CA ILE A 196 -41.91 12.03 -12.79
C ILE A 196 -42.93 12.83 -11.96
N ASN A 197 -43.52 13.88 -12.56
CA ASN A 197 -44.58 14.66 -11.91
C ASN A 197 -45.83 13.81 -11.65
N GLU A 198 -46.21 12.95 -12.61
CA GLU A 198 -47.31 11.99 -12.43
C GLU A 198 -47.02 10.97 -11.32
N LEU A 199 -45.78 10.48 -11.21
CA LEU A 199 -45.40 9.54 -10.15
C LEU A 199 -45.39 10.19 -8.76
N ILE A 200 -44.91 11.44 -8.65
CA ILE A 200 -44.95 12.22 -7.39
C ILE A 200 -46.40 12.41 -6.91
N LEU A 201 -47.32 12.72 -7.85
CA LEU A 201 -48.74 12.91 -7.56
C LEU A 201 -49.47 11.61 -7.18
N ASN A 202 -49.01 10.47 -7.71
CA ASN A 202 -49.63 9.16 -7.48
C ASN A 202 -49.01 8.38 -6.31
N THR A 203 -47.87 8.81 -5.77
CA THR A 203 -47.24 8.11 -4.64
C THR A 203 -47.93 8.37 -3.31
N VAL A 204 -48.56 7.31 -2.81
CA VAL A 204 -48.96 7.16 -1.41
C VAL A 204 -47.73 6.70 -0.61
N GLY A 205 -46.84 7.63 -0.28
CA GLY A 205 -45.71 7.37 0.62
C GLY A 205 -46.21 6.97 2.02
N SER A 206 -45.58 5.97 2.64
CA SER A 206 -46.01 5.40 3.93
C SER A 206 -45.44 6.13 5.15
N LYS A 207 -44.61 7.15 4.95
CA LYS A 207 -44.08 8.07 5.98
C LYS A 207 -44.07 9.50 5.43
N GLU A 208 -44.75 10.41 6.12
CA GLU A 208 -44.62 11.85 5.88
C GLU A 208 -43.21 12.28 6.32
N PHE A 209 -42.31 12.52 5.36
CA PHE A 209 -41.04 13.18 5.68
C PHE A 209 -41.33 14.65 5.96
N THR A 210 -40.69 15.20 6.98
CA THR A 210 -40.73 16.65 7.16
C THR A 210 -39.84 17.32 6.12
N ASN A 211 -40.14 18.57 5.75
CA ASN A 211 -39.27 19.37 4.89
C ASN A 211 -37.84 19.46 5.44
N ASP A 212 -37.68 19.37 6.77
CA ASP A 212 -36.39 19.36 7.44
C ASP A 212 -35.59 18.07 7.17
N ASP A 213 -36.27 16.91 7.08
CA ASP A 213 -35.66 15.63 6.72
C ASP A 213 -35.23 15.59 5.25
N ILE A 214 -36.06 16.13 4.35
CA ILE A 214 -35.73 16.28 2.92
C ILE A 214 -34.52 17.19 2.76
N ASN A 215 -34.47 18.31 3.51
CA ASN A 215 -33.32 19.22 3.49
C ASN A 215 -32.02 18.55 3.95
N LYS A 216 -32.06 17.69 4.98
CA LYS A 216 -30.89 16.91 5.43
C LYS A 216 -30.38 15.98 4.32
N ILE A 217 -31.29 15.25 3.66
CA ILE A 217 -30.96 14.37 2.53
C ILE A 217 -30.31 15.15 1.39
N VAL A 218 -30.85 16.32 1.06
CA VAL A 218 -30.36 17.16 -0.05
C VAL A 218 -28.99 17.77 0.28
N ASN A 219 -28.77 18.16 1.54
CA ASN A 219 -27.47 18.63 1.99
C ASN A 219 -26.40 17.53 1.91
N ASP A 220 -26.75 16.31 2.34
CA ASP A 220 -25.86 15.15 2.22
C ASP A 220 -25.53 14.85 0.75
N ALA A 221 -26.52 14.95 -0.14
CA ALA A 221 -26.33 14.77 -1.58
C ALA A 221 -25.38 15.81 -2.19
N ARG A 222 -25.48 17.09 -1.77
CA ARG A 222 -24.55 18.15 -2.19
C ARG A 222 -23.13 17.87 -1.72
N GLU A 223 -22.96 17.40 -0.49
CA GLU A 223 -21.65 17.06 0.04
C GLU A 223 -21.02 15.90 -0.73
N ILE A 224 -21.80 14.87 -1.09
CA ILE A 224 -21.32 13.77 -1.94
C ILE A 224 -20.88 14.27 -3.31
N LEU A 225 -21.64 15.17 -3.96
CA LEU A 225 -21.23 15.77 -5.24
C LEU A 225 -19.91 16.53 -5.11
N SER A 226 -19.73 17.32 -4.04
CA SER A 226 -18.46 17.99 -3.77
C SER A 226 -17.31 16.99 -3.55
N THR A 227 -17.60 15.84 -2.95
CA THR A 227 -16.64 14.74 -2.74
C THR A 227 -16.28 14.06 -4.05
N ILE A 228 -17.22 13.91 -4.98
CA ILE A 228 -16.99 13.40 -6.35
C ILE A 228 -16.04 14.35 -7.12
N GLU A 229 -16.25 15.67 -7.02
CA GLU A 229 -15.33 16.65 -7.61
C GLU A 229 -13.94 16.57 -6.98
N TYR A 230 -13.87 16.48 -5.65
CA TYR A 230 -12.60 16.32 -4.94
C TYR A 230 -11.86 15.03 -5.36
N LYS A 231 -12.57 13.91 -5.49
CA LYS A 231 -12.02 12.65 -6.00
C LYS A 231 -11.44 12.82 -7.42
N SER A 232 -12.10 13.58 -8.29
CA SER A 232 -11.58 13.93 -9.62
C SER A 232 -10.27 14.72 -9.55
N ARG A 233 -10.19 15.70 -8.63
CA ARG A 233 -8.95 16.46 -8.39
C ARG A 233 -7.82 15.56 -7.90
N ILE A 234 -8.09 14.64 -6.96
CA ILE A 234 -7.10 13.66 -6.49
C ILE A 234 -6.62 12.76 -7.63
N LYS A 235 -7.52 12.31 -8.52
CA LYS A 235 -7.13 11.52 -9.70
C LYS A 235 -6.17 12.29 -10.61
N ASN A 236 -6.45 13.56 -10.87
CA ASN A 236 -5.59 14.41 -11.70
C ASN A 236 -4.22 14.64 -11.06
N LEU A 237 -4.19 14.90 -9.74
CA LEU A 237 -2.94 15.02 -8.98
C LEU A 237 -2.12 13.74 -9.03
N LEU A 238 -2.77 12.58 -8.88
CA LEU A 238 -2.15 11.28 -8.95
C LEU A 238 -1.53 11.03 -10.34
N ASN A 239 -2.26 11.33 -11.42
CA ASN A 239 -1.73 11.26 -12.79
C ASN A 239 -0.51 12.17 -12.98
N LYS A 240 -0.59 13.42 -12.53
CA LYS A 240 0.51 14.39 -12.65
C LYS A 240 1.76 13.91 -11.91
N LYS A 241 1.60 13.44 -10.67
CA LYS A 241 2.70 12.95 -9.84
C LYS A 241 3.30 11.65 -10.37
N THR A 242 2.47 10.74 -10.89
CA THR A 242 2.98 9.51 -11.53
C THR A 242 3.81 9.85 -12.77
N LYS A 243 3.37 10.80 -13.60
CA LYS A 243 4.13 11.25 -14.77
C LYS A 243 5.43 11.98 -14.40
N GLU A 244 5.43 12.74 -13.30
CA GLU A 244 6.63 13.41 -12.77
C GLU A 244 7.71 12.40 -12.32
N ILE A 245 7.30 11.31 -11.66
CA ILE A 245 8.23 10.30 -11.09
C ILE A 245 8.61 9.23 -12.13
N LEU A 246 7.67 8.74 -12.92
CA LEU A 246 7.85 7.64 -13.88
C LEU A 246 7.38 8.04 -15.29
N PRO A 247 8.05 9.00 -15.95
CA PRO A 247 7.57 9.55 -17.22
C PRO A 247 7.52 8.51 -18.35
N ASN A 248 8.55 7.68 -18.52
CA ASN A 248 8.59 6.71 -19.62
C ASN A 248 7.58 5.58 -19.40
N THR A 249 7.46 5.12 -18.15
CA THR A 249 6.49 4.08 -17.79
C THR A 249 5.05 4.59 -17.91
N TYR A 250 4.81 5.85 -17.54
CA TYR A 250 3.51 6.51 -17.69
C TYR A 250 3.13 6.65 -19.16
N ASP A 251 4.03 7.15 -20.01
CA ASP A 251 3.75 7.35 -21.44
C ASP A 251 3.54 6.01 -22.19
N LEU A 252 4.10 4.90 -21.70
CA LEU A 252 3.85 3.57 -22.26
C LEU A 252 2.45 3.02 -21.93
N LEU A 253 1.96 3.26 -20.72
CA LEU A 253 0.75 2.62 -20.18
C LEU A 253 -0.48 3.53 -20.21
N GLU A 254 -0.26 4.83 -20.04
CA GLU A 254 -1.27 5.88 -19.82
C GLU A 254 -2.25 5.57 -18.66
N ASP A 255 -1.88 4.63 -17.78
CA ASP A 255 -2.70 4.16 -16.65
C ASP A 255 -1.90 4.22 -15.33
N SER A 256 -2.09 5.32 -14.61
CA SER A 256 -1.51 5.55 -13.29
C SER A 256 -1.92 4.49 -12.26
N ASN A 257 -3.16 3.97 -12.36
CA ASN A 257 -3.65 3.00 -11.40
C ASN A 257 -2.93 1.67 -11.55
N LEU A 258 -2.60 1.27 -12.79
CA LEU A 258 -1.82 0.06 -13.04
C LEU A 258 -0.40 0.19 -12.47
N ILE A 259 0.26 1.33 -12.69
CA ILE A 259 1.60 1.62 -12.17
C ILE A 259 1.59 1.55 -10.64
N ILE A 260 0.59 2.15 -10.00
CA ILE A 260 0.48 2.13 -8.54
C ILE A 260 0.17 0.73 -8.00
N LYS A 261 -0.60 -0.09 -8.72
CA LYS A 261 -0.79 -1.50 -8.36
C LYS A 261 0.53 -2.27 -8.33
N PHE A 262 1.47 -1.97 -9.23
CA PHE A 262 2.82 -2.53 -9.16
C PHE A 262 3.60 -2.01 -7.95
N LEU A 263 3.54 -0.70 -7.69
CA LEU A 263 4.22 -0.11 -6.51
C LEU A 263 3.68 -0.68 -5.19
N LYS A 264 2.37 -0.90 -5.08
CA LYS A 264 1.75 -1.54 -3.90
C LYS A 264 2.29 -2.95 -3.66
N LYS A 265 2.77 -3.66 -4.69
CA LYS A 265 3.37 -4.99 -4.56
C LYS A 265 4.81 -4.98 -4.04
N THR A 266 5.50 -3.86 -4.15
CA THR A 266 6.85 -3.65 -3.61
C THR A 266 6.85 -2.75 -2.39
N ASN A 267 5.70 -2.60 -1.71
CA ASN A 267 5.52 -1.68 -0.58
C ASN A 267 6.02 -0.25 -0.87
N GLY A 268 5.87 0.22 -2.11
CA GLY A 268 6.31 1.54 -2.57
C GLY A 268 7.76 1.60 -3.05
N SER A 269 8.56 0.54 -2.88
CA SER A 269 9.95 0.54 -3.32
C SER A 269 10.05 0.53 -4.85
N LEU A 270 10.43 1.69 -5.42
CA LEU A 270 10.74 1.84 -6.85
C LEU A 270 11.96 1.00 -7.27
N ASN A 271 12.95 0.91 -6.37
CA ASN A 271 14.16 0.12 -6.60
C ASN A 271 13.87 -1.38 -6.68
N GLU A 272 13.06 -1.91 -5.77
CA GLU A 272 12.66 -3.32 -5.86
C GLU A 272 11.84 -3.58 -7.12
N LEU A 273 10.96 -2.64 -7.49
CA LEU A 273 10.13 -2.76 -8.68
C LEU A 273 10.95 -2.77 -9.98
N SER A 274 11.99 -1.95 -10.11
CA SER A 274 12.85 -1.93 -11.30
C SER A 274 13.76 -3.16 -11.43
N LEU A 275 14.14 -3.75 -10.30
CA LEU A 275 14.95 -4.97 -10.26
C LEU A 275 14.16 -6.24 -10.61
N MET A 276 12.82 -6.20 -10.54
CA MET A 276 12.00 -7.37 -10.86
C MET A 276 12.21 -7.83 -12.31
N PRO A 277 12.40 -9.15 -12.55
CA PRO A 277 12.39 -9.72 -13.89
C PRO A 277 11.06 -9.46 -14.60
N SER A 278 11.08 -9.33 -15.93
CA SER A 278 9.87 -9.11 -16.71
C SER A 278 8.86 -10.25 -16.60
N SER A 279 9.33 -11.49 -16.42
CA SER A 279 8.48 -12.66 -16.14
C SER A 279 7.72 -12.54 -14.83
N THR A 280 8.37 -12.00 -13.78
CA THR A 280 7.74 -11.71 -12.50
C THR A 280 6.72 -10.59 -12.65
N LEU A 281 7.10 -9.50 -13.33
CA LEU A 281 6.21 -8.37 -13.61
C LEU A 281 4.93 -8.81 -14.36
N GLN A 282 5.07 -9.76 -15.29
CA GLN A 282 3.95 -10.32 -16.05
C GLN A 282 2.89 -10.99 -15.16
N ILE A 283 3.34 -11.70 -14.12
CA ILE A 283 2.46 -12.49 -13.23
C ILE A 283 2.08 -11.75 -11.94
N LEU A 284 2.54 -10.51 -11.74
CA LEU A 284 2.17 -9.70 -10.56
C LEU A 284 0.65 -9.61 -10.42
N GLY A 285 0.15 -9.92 -9.21
CA GLY A 285 -1.29 -10.00 -8.93
C GLY A 285 -1.93 -11.37 -9.20
N ALA A 286 -1.24 -12.28 -9.91
CA ALA A 286 -1.68 -13.66 -10.17
C ALA A 286 -1.04 -14.70 -9.24
N GLU A 287 -0.16 -14.28 -8.34
CA GLU A 287 0.78 -15.13 -7.58
C GLU A 287 0.10 -16.34 -6.90
N LYS A 288 -1.06 -16.14 -6.27
CA LYS A 288 -1.79 -17.23 -5.60
C LYS A 288 -2.28 -18.31 -6.57
N SER A 289 -2.76 -17.91 -7.74
CA SER A 289 -3.18 -18.85 -8.79
C SER A 289 -1.97 -19.49 -9.47
N TYR A 290 -0.90 -18.72 -9.64
CA TYR A 290 0.39 -19.18 -10.19
C TYR A 290 1.02 -20.28 -9.34
N ASN A 291 1.12 -20.06 -8.02
CA ASN A 291 1.69 -21.02 -7.10
C ASN A 291 0.85 -22.31 -7.02
N LYS A 292 -0.49 -22.20 -7.09
CA LYS A 292 -1.40 -23.37 -7.14
C LYS A 292 -1.23 -24.19 -8.42
N ASN A 293 -0.92 -23.56 -9.55
CA ASN A 293 -0.68 -24.26 -10.80
C ASN A 293 0.72 -24.88 -10.86
N ILE A 294 1.73 -24.28 -10.21
CA ILE A 294 3.05 -24.93 -10.04
C ILE A 294 2.92 -26.23 -9.26
N SER A 295 2.09 -26.25 -8.21
CA SER A 295 1.85 -27.48 -7.41
C SER A 295 1.05 -28.55 -8.16
N ASN A 296 0.23 -28.17 -9.14
CA ASN A 296 -0.61 -29.08 -9.92
C ASN A 296 -0.14 -29.12 -11.38
N LYS A 297 0.74 -30.07 -11.72
CA LYS A 297 1.43 -30.22 -13.03
C LYS A 297 0.52 -30.22 -14.28
N ASP A 298 -0.79 -30.44 -14.14
CA ASP A 298 -1.73 -30.57 -15.26
C ASP A 298 -2.52 -29.30 -15.62
N ASN A 299 -2.34 -28.19 -14.89
CA ASN A 299 -3.09 -26.96 -15.16
C ASN A 299 -2.30 -25.93 -15.98
N LYS A 300 -2.94 -25.42 -17.05
CA LYS A 300 -2.41 -24.33 -17.89
C LYS A 300 -1.95 -23.15 -17.00
N PRO A 301 -0.76 -22.55 -17.25
CA PRO A 301 -0.23 -21.47 -16.43
C PRO A 301 -1.25 -20.32 -16.36
N PRO A 302 -1.50 -19.76 -15.16
CA PRO A 302 -2.59 -18.84 -14.95
C PRO A 302 -2.28 -17.53 -15.67
N LYS A 303 -3.25 -17.09 -16.46
CA LYS A 303 -3.11 -15.96 -17.37
C LYS A 303 -3.41 -14.62 -16.70
N HIS A 304 -3.51 -14.52 -15.36
CA HIS A 304 -4.26 -13.44 -14.71
C HIS A 304 -3.41 -12.50 -13.85
N GLY A 305 -2.40 -11.84 -14.43
CA GLY A 305 -1.69 -10.72 -13.78
C GLY A 305 -2.35 -9.38 -14.03
N PHE A 306 -1.94 -8.32 -13.32
CA PHE A 306 -2.47 -6.97 -13.52
C PHE A 306 -2.34 -6.50 -14.98
N ILE A 307 -1.21 -6.82 -15.64
CA ILE A 307 -0.98 -6.53 -17.06
C ILE A 307 -2.04 -7.20 -17.95
N TYR A 308 -2.44 -8.43 -17.62
CA TYR A 308 -3.45 -9.13 -18.40
C TYR A 308 -4.85 -8.53 -18.26
N SER A 309 -5.15 -7.90 -17.13
CA SER A 309 -6.44 -7.23 -16.89
C SER A 309 -6.59 -5.91 -17.64
N THR A 310 -5.53 -5.39 -18.25
CA THR A 310 -5.58 -4.14 -19.03
C THR A 310 -6.41 -4.28 -20.30
N SER A 311 -7.11 -3.21 -20.68
CA SER A 311 -7.89 -3.12 -21.92
C SER A 311 -7.05 -3.46 -23.16
N TYR A 312 -5.80 -2.99 -23.20
CA TYR A 312 -4.82 -3.27 -24.26
C TYR A 312 -4.63 -4.77 -24.51
N VAL A 313 -4.56 -5.58 -23.45
CA VAL A 313 -4.37 -7.02 -23.57
C VAL A 313 -5.69 -7.75 -23.79
N GLN A 314 -6.77 -7.29 -23.14
CA GLN A 314 -8.09 -7.94 -23.23
C GLN A 314 -8.70 -7.90 -24.62
N ASN A 315 -8.43 -6.85 -25.38
CA ASN A 315 -8.99 -6.64 -26.72
C ASN A 315 -8.21 -7.36 -27.83
N CYS A 316 -7.13 -8.08 -27.51
CA CYS A 316 -6.31 -8.77 -28.49
C CYS A 316 -6.52 -10.29 -28.52
N ASN A 317 -6.34 -10.90 -29.70
CA ASN A 317 -6.45 -12.35 -29.88
C ASN A 317 -5.29 -13.12 -29.20
N ASN A 318 -4.06 -12.60 -29.28
CA ASN A 318 -2.85 -13.24 -28.73
C ASN A 318 -2.46 -12.69 -27.35
N LYS A 319 -3.39 -12.75 -26.38
CA LYS A 319 -3.27 -12.13 -25.05
C LYS A 319 -1.96 -12.47 -24.32
N GLY A 320 -1.52 -13.73 -24.37
CA GLY A 320 -0.30 -14.19 -23.69
C GLY A 320 0.99 -13.60 -24.27
N ARG A 321 1.09 -13.54 -25.60
CA ARG A 321 2.27 -12.98 -26.29
C ARG A 321 2.37 -11.48 -26.07
N ILE A 322 1.23 -10.78 -26.15
CA ILE A 322 1.15 -9.33 -25.96
C ILE A 322 1.42 -8.96 -24.50
N SER A 323 0.86 -9.69 -23.54
CA SER A 323 1.17 -9.51 -22.12
C SER A 323 2.66 -9.65 -21.83
N ARG A 324 3.34 -10.64 -22.43
CA ARG A 324 4.79 -10.82 -22.27
C ARG A 324 5.60 -9.68 -22.91
N MET A 325 5.21 -9.27 -24.12
CA MET A 325 5.84 -8.14 -24.80
C MET A 325 5.71 -6.85 -24.00
N LEU A 326 4.51 -6.58 -23.49
CA LEU A 326 4.21 -5.41 -22.68
C LEU A 326 5.01 -5.43 -21.37
N ALA A 327 5.06 -6.57 -20.67
CA ALA A 327 5.88 -6.72 -19.46
C ALA A 327 7.38 -6.47 -19.71
N ASN A 328 7.92 -6.91 -20.85
CA ASN A 328 9.29 -6.61 -21.24
C ASN A 328 9.51 -5.10 -21.45
N LYS A 329 8.60 -4.41 -22.12
CA LYS A 329 8.70 -2.96 -22.35
C LYS A 329 8.58 -2.17 -21.04
N ILE A 330 7.62 -2.51 -20.18
CA ILE A 330 7.47 -1.88 -18.86
C ILE A 330 8.73 -2.08 -18.03
N SER A 331 9.33 -3.28 -18.02
CA SER A 331 10.57 -3.54 -17.27
C SER A 331 11.72 -2.66 -17.73
N ILE A 332 11.84 -2.39 -19.04
CA ILE A 332 12.86 -1.48 -19.59
C ILE A 332 12.57 -0.04 -19.15
N CYS A 333 11.33 0.44 -19.34
CA CYS A 333 10.94 1.81 -18.96
C CYS A 333 11.14 2.06 -17.46
N LEU A 334 10.75 1.13 -16.59
CA LEU A 334 10.94 1.23 -15.14
C LEU A 334 12.42 1.34 -14.77
N LYS A 335 13.30 0.57 -15.42
CA LYS A 335 14.75 0.65 -15.16
C LYS A 335 15.34 1.98 -15.59
N ILE A 336 14.89 2.53 -16.71
CA ILE A 336 15.32 3.84 -17.20
C ILE A 336 14.83 4.93 -16.26
N ASP A 337 13.53 4.95 -15.93
CA ASP A 337 12.96 5.94 -15.01
C ASP A 337 13.66 5.93 -13.65
N VAL A 338 13.89 4.73 -13.10
CA VAL A 338 14.57 4.58 -11.80
C VAL A 338 16.04 4.98 -11.88
N SER A 339 16.79 4.62 -12.93
CA SER A 339 18.18 5.08 -13.08
C SER A 339 18.27 6.61 -13.09
N ILE A 340 17.39 7.29 -13.85
CA ILE A 340 17.35 8.76 -13.90
C ILE A 340 17.06 9.36 -12.51
N LEU A 341 16.19 8.73 -11.71
CA LEU A 341 15.84 9.19 -10.37
C LEU A 341 16.96 9.02 -9.32
N PHE A 342 17.85 8.04 -9.48
CA PHE A 342 18.89 7.73 -8.49
C PHE A 342 20.29 8.21 -8.90
N ASP A 343 20.53 8.48 -10.19
CA ASP A 343 21.79 9.00 -10.71
C ASP A 343 21.83 10.55 -10.82
N GLY A 344 20.69 11.22 -10.58
CA GLY A 344 20.58 12.69 -10.47
C GLY A 344 20.48 13.16 -9.03
#